data_AF-A0A820JI42-F1
#
_entry.id   AF-A0A820JI42-F1
#
_cell.length_a   1.000
_cell.length_b   1.000
_cell.length_c   1.000
_cell.angle_alpha   90.00
_cell.angle_beta   90.00
_cell.angle_gamma   90.00
#
_symmetry.space_group_name_H-M   'P 1'
#
loop_
_entity.id
_entity.type
_entity.pdbx_description
1 polymer ?
#
loop_
_entity_poly.entity_id
_entity_poly.type
_entity_poly.pdbx_seq_one_letter_code
_entity_poly.pdbx_strand_id
1 'polypeptide(L)'
;TEQCIINRLHLIFLLLKLYLIFLFSAFKSKLATVQIIKLSLSKYKDLLKDHSYSLQYSCSHISIPYETFLSIEPHFHDLCSSQFISNEWIHYIYGEGHLSRQFAFDDYCYSAPEQFLSLSSLCKLS
;
A
#
# COMPACT_ATOMS: atom_id res chain seq x y z
N THR A 1 -63.77 4.93 52.17
CA THR A 1 -63.77 3.76 51.25
C THR A 1 -63.15 4.09 49.90
N GLU A 2 -63.48 5.24 49.29
CA GLU A 2 -62.98 5.62 47.96
C GLU A 2 -61.45 5.80 47.87
N GLN A 3 -60.83 6.42 48.88
CA GLN A 3 -59.37 6.60 48.95
C GLN A 3 -58.60 5.27 48.97
N CYS A 4 -59.17 4.20 49.54
CA CYS A 4 -58.54 2.87 49.59
C CYS A 4 -58.57 2.19 48.20
N ILE A 5 -59.64 2.39 47.43
CA ILE A 5 -59.79 1.86 46.07
C ILE A 5 -58.81 2.57 45.13
N ILE A 6 -58.71 3.90 45.24
CA ILE A 6 -57.77 4.72 44.46
C ILE A 6 -56.33 4.27 44.73
N ASN A 7 -55.94 4.07 45.99
CA ASN A 7 -54.58 3.63 46.33
C ASN A 7 -54.26 2.22 45.79
N ARG A 8 -55.23 1.30 45.85
CA ARG A 8 -55.10 -0.04 45.26
C ARG A 8 -54.95 0.01 43.74
N LEU A 9 -55.71 0.88 43.08
CA LEU A 9 -55.60 1.09 41.63
C LEU A 9 -54.22 1.64 41.25
N HIS A 10 -53.69 2.62 42.01
CA HIS A 10 -52.36 3.17 41.80
C HIS A 10 -51.25 2.12 41.99
N LEU A 11 -51.36 1.27 43.02
CA LEU A 11 -50.45 0.15 43.23
C LEU A 11 -50.46 -0.84 42.07
N ILE A 12 -51.64 -1.19 41.55
CA ILE A 12 -51.76 -2.08 40.38
C ILE A 12 -51.09 -1.44 39.14
N PHE A 13 -51.33 -0.15 38.89
CA PHE A 13 -50.68 0.56 37.79
C PHE A 13 -49.16 0.63 37.95
N LEU A 14 -48.67 0.83 39.18
CA LEU A 14 -47.24 0.83 39.49
C LEU A 14 -46.61 -0.53 39.17
N LEU A 15 -47.23 -1.61 39.64
CA LEU A 15 -46.77 -2.98 39.39
C LEU A 15 -46.78 -3.32 37.89
N LEU A 16 -47.82 -2.90 37.17
CA LEU A 16 -47.91 -3.11 35.73
C LEU A 16 -46.77 -2.40 34.98
N LYS A 17 -46.48 -1.14 35.33
CA LYS A 17 -45.37 -0.38 34.72
C LYS A 17 -44.01 -1.03 35.00
N LEU A 18 -43.77 -1.44 36.26
CA LEU A 18 -42.54 -2.12 36.65
C LEU A 18 -42.38 -3.45 35.89
N TYR A 19 -43.46 -4.20 35.74
CA TYR A 19 -43.48 -5.44 34.96
C TYR A 19 -43.14 -5.21 33.49
N LEU A 20 -43.74 -4.19 32.86
CA LEU A 20 -43.44 -3.82 31.46
C LEU A 20 -41.97 -3.41 31.27
N ILE A 21 -41.41 -2.63 32.19
CA ILE A 21 -40.00 -2.24 32.15
C ILE A 21 -39.08 -3.47 32.29
N PHE A 22 -39.41 -4.38 33.21
CA PHE A 22 -38.66 -5.61 33.41
C PHE A 22 -38.68 -6.50 32.16
N LEU A 23 -39.85 -6.68 31.53
CA LEU A 23 -39.93 -7.42 30.26
C LEU A 23 -39.07 -6.73 29.19
N PHE A 24 -39.21 -5.41 29.02
CA PHE A 24 -38.46 -4.69 28.01
C PHE A 24 -36.93 -4.80 28.21
N SER A 25 -36.45 -4.82 29.45
CA SER A 25 -35.01 -5.01 29.73
C SER A 25 -34.56 -6.46 29.54
N ALA A 26 -35.39 -7.44 29.89
CA ALA A 26 -35.08 -8.87 29.76
C ALA A 26 -35.07 -9.33 28.29
N PHE A 27 -35.98 -8.82 27.46
CA PHE A 27 -36.10 -9.17 26.03
C PHE A 27 -35.20 -8.35 25.11
N LYS A 28 -34.45 -7.38 25.64
CA LYS A 28 -33.45 -6.67 24.85
C LYS A 28 -32.29 -7.60 24.52
N SER A 29 -32.28 -8.11 23.30
CA SER A 29 -31.11 -8.79 22.72
C SER A 29 -29.89 -7.89 22.84
N LYS A 30 -28.82 -8.40 23.44
CA LYS A 30 -27.53 -7.71 23.47
C LYS A 30 -26.91 -7.79 22.08
N LEU A 31 -26.69 -6.64 21.45
CA LEU A 31 -25.88 -6.56 20.24
C LEU A 31 -24.46 -7.00 20.58
N ALA A 32 -24.01 -8.11 19.99
CA ALA A 32 -22.66 -8.61 20.12
C ALA A 32 -21.87 -8.28 18.86
N THR A 33 -20.79 -7.50 19.00
CA THR A 33 -19.86 -7.22 17.90
C THR A 33 -18.81 -8.32 17.87
N VAL A 34 -18.80 -9.12 16.80
CA VAL A 34 -17.80 -10.17 16.58
C VAL A 34 -16.68 -9.61 15.70
N GLN A 35 -15.43 -9.72 16.16
CA GLN A 35 -14.26 -9.36 15.36
C GLN A 35 -13.77 -10.57 14.58
N ILE A 36 -13.64 -10.45 13.26
CA ILE A 36 -13.11 -11.50 12.39
C ILE A 36 -11.75 -11.04 11.83
N ILE A 37 -10.67 -11.61 12.34
CA ILE A 37 -9.30 -11.32 11.91
C ILE A 37 -8.97 -12.21 10.70
N LYS A 38 -8.38 -11.63 9.64
CA LYS A 38 -8.05 -12.31 8.37
C LYS A 38 -9.26 -12.95 7.69
N LEU A 39 -10.07 -12.11 7.06
CA LEU A 39 -11.17 -12.56 6.21
C LEU A 39 -10.68 -12.77 4.77
N SER A 40 -10.99 -13.93 4.17
CA SER A 40 -10.78 -14.14 2.74
C SER A 40 -11.68 -13.22 1.92
N LEU A 41 -11.23 -12.78 0.74
CA LEU A 41 -12.00 -11.89 -0.14
C LEU A 41 -13.39 -12.44 -0.50
N SER A 42 -13.53 -13.76 -0.70
CA SER A 42 -14.82 -14.40 -0.99
C SER A 42 -15.79 -14.25 0.18
N LYS A 43 -15.37 -14.70 1.37
CA LYS A 43 -16.18 -14.60 2.60
C LYS A 43 -16.51 -13.16 2.99
N TYR A 44 -15.63 -12.22 2.66
CA TYR A 44 -15.93 -10.79 2.76
C TYR A 44 -17.08 -10.38 1.84
N LYS A 45 -17.02 -10.72 0.56
CA LYS A 45 -18.09 -10.41 -0.40
C LYS A 45 -19.43 -11.04 0.00
N ASP A 46 -19.40 -12.23 0.60
CA ASP A 46 -20.61 -12.89 1.09
C ASP A 46 -21.20 -12.14 2.30
N LEU A 47 -20.39 -11.81 3.30
CA LEU A 47 -20.84 -11.02 4.46
C LEU A 47 -21.30 -9.61 4.07
N LEU A 48 -20.69 -9.02 3.04
CA LEU A 48 -21.11 -7.74 2.50
C LEU A 48 -22.52 -7.81 1.92
N LYS A 49 -22.97 -8.94 1.36
CA LYS A 49 -24.34 -9.07 0.83
C LYS A 49 -25.37 -9.12 1.95
N ASP A 50 -25.07 -9.84 3.02
CA ASP A 50 -26.04 -10.13 4.09
C ASP A 50 -26.06 -9.05 5.19
N HIS A 51 -24.96 -8.31 5.36
CA HIS A 51 -24.75 -7.40 6.49
C HIS A 51 -24.15 -6.04 6.10
N SER A 52 -24.48 -5.49 4.92
CA SER A 52 -23.97 -4.21 4.40
C SER A 52 -23.99 -3.06 5.41
N TYR A 53 -25.06 -2.94 6.20
CA TYR A 53 -25.30 -1.80 7.09
C TYR A 53 -24.61 -1.89 8.45
N SER A 54 -24.21 -3.09 8.88
CA SER A 54 -23.59 -3.33 10.20
C SER A 54 -22.10 -3.69 10.10
N LEU A 55 -21.57 -3.88 8.90
CA LEU A 55 -20.15 -4.20 8.70
C LEU A 55 -19.29 -2.96 8.93
N GLN A 56 -18.45 -3.00 9.97
CA GLN A 56 -17.41 -2.00 10.20
C GLN A 56 -16.05 -2.55 9.75
N TYR A 57 -15.28 -1.70 9.08
CA TYR A 57 -13.96 -2.03 8.55
C TYR A 57 -12.86 -1.41 9.41
N SER A 58 -11.86 -2.20 9.74
CA SER A 58 -10.63 -1.71 10.35
C SER A 58 -9.46 -2.16 9.49
N CYS A 59 -8.67 -1.19 9.01
CA CYS A 59 -7.46 -1.49 8.28
C CYS A 59 -6.40 -1.97 9.29
N SER A 60 -5.85 -3.16 9.06
CA SER A 60 -4.81 -3.71 9.95
C SER A 60 -3.46 -3.02 9.77
N HIS A 61 -3.21 -2.47 8.58
CA HIS A 61 -1.98 -1.79 8.22
C HIS A 61 -2.32 -0.49 7.50
N ILE A 62 -1.68 0.61 7.88
CA ILE A 62 -1.89 1.93 7.27
C ILE A 62 -1.14 2.05 5.94
N SER A 63 -0.06 1.30 5.79
CA SER A 63 0.75 1.23 4.57
C SER A 63 1.18 -0.21 4.30
N ILE A 64 1.38 -0.53 3.02
CA ILE A 64 1.94 -1.79 2.56
C ILE A 64 3.29 -1.46 1.92
N PRO A 65 4.41 -2.06 2.36
CA PRO A 65 5.71 -1.85 1.74
C PRO A 65 5.67 -2.21 0.25
N TYR A 66 6.27 -1.38 -0.62
CA TYR A 66 6.28 -1.61 -2.07
C TYR A 66 6.87 -2.97 -2.47
N GLU A 67 7.92 -3.38 -1.77
CA GLU A 67 8.57 -4.70 -1.89
C GLU A 67 7.60 -5.89 -1.75
N THR A 68 6.43 -5.69 -1.12
CA THR A 68 5.41 -6.74 -0.93
C THR A 68 4.70 -7.09 -2.23
N PHE A 69 4.62 -6.17 -3.18
CA PHE A 69 3.85 -6.35 -4.42
C PHE A 69 4.62 -5.96 -5.68
N LEU A 70 5.82 -5.40 -5.54
CA LEU A 70 6.65 -4.95 -6.63
C LEU A 70 8.08 -5.43 -6.41
N SER A 71 8.57 -6.24 -7.35
CA SER A 71 9.99 -6.57 -7.47
C SER A 71 10.52 -5.96 -8.78
N ILE A 72 11.56 -5.15 -8.68
CA ILE A 72 12.25 -4.56 -9.82
C ILE A 72 13.67 -5.09 -9.82
N GLU A 73 13.99 -5.89 -10.84
CA GLU A 73 15.36 -6.31 -11.13
C GLU A 73 15.79 -5.58 -12.41
N PRO A 74 16.50 -4.44 -12.30
CA PRO A 74 16.90 -3.68 -13.47
C PRO A 74 17.94 -4.48 -14.26
N HIS A 75 17.62 -4.78 -15.52
CA HIS A 75 18.56 -5.38 -16.46
C HIS A 75 19.11 -4.29 -17.38
N PHE A 76 20.35 -3.88 -17.15
CA PHE A 76 21.04 -2.93 -18.02
C PHE A 76 21.42 -3.61 -19.34
N HIS A 77 21.61 -2.81 -20.38
CA HIS A 77 22.14 -3.31 -21.64
C HIS A 77 23.61 -3.74 -21.45
N ASP A 78 24.06 -4.82 -22.09
CA ASP A 78 25.41 -5.37 -21.92
C ASP A 78 26.51 -4.32 -22.19
N LEU A 79 26.27 -3.41 -23.14
CA LEU A 79 27.15 -2.27 -23.45
C LEU A 79 27.38 -1.34 -22.24
N CYS A 80 26.40 -1.21 -21.35
CA CYS A 80 26.51 -0.40 -20.13
C CYS A 80 27.23 -1.12 -18.99
N SER A 81 27.56 -2.40 -19.17
CA SER A 81 28.48 -3.15 -18.30
C SER A 81 29.85 -3.34 -18.95
N SER A 82 30.07 -2.76 -20.13
CA SER A 82 31.34 -2.85 -20.87
C SER A 82 32.40 -1.92 -20.30
N GLN A 83 33.67 -2.32 -20.44
CA GLN A 83 34.83 -1.46 -20.16
C GLN A 83 34.83 -0.14 -20.94
N PHE A 84 34.12 -0.08 -22.07
CA PHE A 84 34.09 1.09 -22.96
C PHE A 84 33.37 2.32 -22.40
N ILE A 85 32.58 2.16 -21.33
CA ILE A 85 31.97 3.30 -20.62
C ILE A 85 32.76 3.71 -19.37
N SER A 86 33.84 3.00 -19.05
CA SER A 86 34.67 3.27 -17.88
C SER A 86 35.46 4.56 -18.03
N ASN A 87 35.70 5.24 -16.91
CA ASN A 87 36.54 6.43 -16.91
C ASN A 87 37.97 6.11 -17.35
N GLU A 88 38.48 4.91 -17.03
CA GLU A 88 39.81 4.46 -17.43
C GLU A 88 39.96 4.39 -18.96
N TRP A 89 38.98 3.79 -19.65
CA TRP A 89 38.94 3.74 -21.11
C TRP A 89 38.83 5.13 -21.73
N ILE A 90 37.94 5.95 -21.19
CA ILE A 90 37.74 7.32 -21.65
C ILE A 90 39.04 8.13 -21.51
N HIS A 91 39.68 8.11 -20.33
CA HIS A 91 40.96 8.79 -20.10
C HIS A 91 42.11 8.23 -20.94
N TYR A 92 42.12 6.93 -21.20
CA TYR A 92 43.11 6.29 -22.07
C TYR A 92 43.01 6.83 -23.51
N ILE A 93 41.79 6.96 -24.04
CA ILE A 93 41.56 7.56 -25.37
C ILE A 93 41.88 9.07 -25.37
N TYR A 94 41.57 9.79 -24.29
CA TYR A 94 41.88 11.23 -24.16
C TYR A 94 43.36 11.53 -23.85
N GLY A 95 44.18 10.53 -23.54
CA GLY A 95 45.55 10.73 -23.04
C GLY A 95 46.48 11.48 -23.99
N GLU A 96 47.32 12.36 -23.42
CA GLU A 96 48.22 13.30 -24.13
C GLU A 96 49.19 12.64 -25.14
N GLY A 97 49.47 11.34 -25.03
CA GLY A 97 50.31 10.58 -25.97
C GLY A 97 49.64 10.24 -27.30
N HIS A 98 48.31 10.31 -27.37
CA HIS A 98 47.52 10.09 -28.58
C HIS A 98 47.24 11.42 -29.28
N LEU A 99 46.83 12.47 -28.55
CA LEU A 99 46.56 13.80 -29.11
C LEU A 99 47.80 14.53 -29.67
N SER A 100 49.00 14.11 -29.28
CA SER A 100 50.27 14.60 -29.83
C SER A 100 50.67 13.94 -31.16
N ARG A 101 49.96 12.87 -31.56
CA ARG A 101 50.04 12.30 -32.90
C ARG A 101 48.99 13.03 -33.74
N GLN A 102 49.40 13.70 -34.82
CA GLN A 102 48.47 14.27 -35.80
C GLN A 102 47.68 13.12 -36.43
N PHE A 103 46.61 12.69 -35.78
CA PHE A 103 45.62 11.82 -36.39
C PHE A 103 44.96 12.61 -37.49
N ALA A 104 44.87 12.02 -38.67
CA ALA A 104 44.13 12.60 -39.76
C ALA A 104 42.64 12.67 -39.36
N PHE A 105 41.89 13.63 -39.88
CA PHE A 105 40.47 13.85 -39.52
C PHE A 105 39.58 12.64 -39.81
N ASP A 106 40.03 11.71 -40.66
CA ASP A 106 39.39 10.45 -41.00
C ASP A 106 39.72 9.30 -40.03
N ASP A 107 40.65 9.50 -39.08
CA ASP A 107 40.95 8.50 -38.06
C ASP A 107 39.81 8.43 -37.04
N TYR A 108 39.29 7.23 -36.81
CA TYR A 108 38.29 6.96 -35.78
C TYR A 108 38.72 7.49 -34.41
N CYS A 109 40.02 7.46 -34.11
CA CYS A 109 40.59 7.98 -32.86
C CYS A 109 40.27 9.46 -32.62
N TYR A 110 40.00 10.24 -33.67
CA TYR A 110 39.65 11.66 -33.55
C TYR A 110 38.26 11.90 -32.95
N SER A 111 37.30 10.99 -33.15
CA SER A 111 35.89 11.16 -32.71
C SER A 111 35.41 10.09 -31.73
N ALA A 112 36.20 9.03 -31.52
CA ALA A 112 35.94 7.98 -30.55
C ALA A 112 35.73 8.50 -29.11
N PRO A 113 36.55 9.42 -28.55
CA PRO A 113 36.37 9.85 -27.16
C PRO A 113 34.98 10.44 -26.87
N GLU A 114 34.47 11.30 -27.76
CA GLU A 114 33.16 11.93 -27.63
C GLU A 114 32.02 10.91 -27.71
N GLN A 115 32.17 9.90 -28.57
CA GLN A 115 31.20 8.82 -28.70
C GLN A 115 31.12 7.96 -27.44
N PHE A 116 32.26 7.57 -26.87
CA PHE A 116 32.30 6.77 -25.63
C PHE A 116 31.82 7.57 -24.42
N LEU A 117 32.11 8.87 -24.37
CA LEU A 117 31.56 9.77 -23.33
C LEU A 117 30.03 9.88 -23.43
N SER A 118 29.50 9.99 -24.65
CA SER A 118 28.06 10.03 -24.91
C SER A 118 27.39 8.72 -24.50
N LEU A 119 27.99 7.58 -24.84
CA LEU A 119 27.53 6.26 -24.43
C LEU A 119 27.50 6.10 -22.91
N SER A 120 28.56 6.53 -22.22
CA SER A 120 28.65 6.50 -20.75
C SER A 120 27.54 7.35 -20.10
N SER A 121 27.20 8.48 -20.72
CA SER A 121 26.10 9.34 -20.24
C SER A 121 24.73 8.68 -20.41
N LEU A 122 24.47 8.03 -21.56
CA LEU A 122 23.23 7.29 -21.80
C LEU A 122 23.06 6.13 -20.81
N CYS A 123 24.13 5.39 -20.53
CA CYS A 123 24.13 4.27 -19.59
C CYS A 123 23.91 4.68 -18.12
N LYS A 124 24.10 5.95 -17.77
CA LYS A 124 23.77 6.49 -16.43
C LYS A 124 22.31 6.92 -16.29
N LEU A 125 21.60 7.03 -17.42
CA LEU A 125 20.20 7.45 -17.49
C LEU A 125 19.22 6.27 -17.63
N SER A 126 19.72 5.11 -18.09
CA SER A 126 19.02 3.83 -18.05
C SER A 126 19.03 3.24 -16.64
#